data_AF-A0A445H3Q3-F1
#
_entry.id   AF-A0A445H3Q3-F1
#
_cell.length_a   1.000
_cell.length_b   1.000
_cell.length_c   1.000
_cell.angle_alpha   90.00
_cell.angle_beta   90.00
_cell.angle_gamma   90.00
#
_symmetry.space_group_name_H-M   'P 1'
#
loop_
_entity.id
_entity.type
_entity.pdbx_description
1 polymer ?
#
loop_
_entity_poly.entity_id
_entity_poly.type
_entity_poly.pdbx_seq_one_letter_code
_entity_poly.pdbx_strand_id
1 'polypeptide(L)'
;MAIIRCIQIYMALFYYFAESEIDPASKPLVLWLNGGPGCSSIGVSALSENEPFRRNGEVLIKNEYNWNKETNMLYLDTPVGVGFSYAKGGS
;
A
#
# COMPACT_ATOMS: atom_id res chain seq x y z
N MET A 1 41.52 15.89 11.80
CA MET A 1 40.35 16.52 11.14
C MET A 1 39.37 15.40 10.79
N ALA A 2 38.29 15.27 11.56
CA ALA A 2 37.26 14.25 11.32
C ALA A 2 36.14 14.88 10.48
N ILE A 3 35.90 14.33 9.29
CA ILE A 3 34.75 14.69 8.47
C ILE A 3 33.58 13.88 9.01
N ILE A 4 32.72 14.50 9.81
CA ILE A 4 31.41 13.93 10.15
C ILE A 4 30.61 13.92 8.85
N ARG A 5 30.49 12.75 8.20
CA ARG A 5 29.49 12.58 7.14
C ARG A 5 28.13 12.50 7.82
N CYS A 6 27.27 13.47 7.53
CA CYS A 6 25.85 13.35 7.83
C CYS A 6 25.35 12.15 7.03
N ILE A 7 25.07 11.03 7.71
CA ILE A 7 24.42 9.88 7.09
C ILE A 7 22.99 10.33 6.81
N GLN A 8 22.67 10.60 5.54
CA GLN A 8 21.31 10.88 5.13
C GLN A 8 20.51 9.58 5.18
N ILE A 9 19.86 9.32 6.31
CA ILE A 9 18.83 8.28 6.40
C ILE A 9 17.59 8.84 5.72
N TYR A 10 17.12 8.18 4.68
CA TYR A 10 15.81 8.47 4.10
C TYR A 10 14.93 7.24 4.16
N MET A 11 13.67 7.48 4.47
CA MET A 11 12.62 6.48 4.60
C MET A 11 11.65 6.66 3.44
N ALA A 12 11.31 5.56 2.77
CA ALA A 12 10.34 5.51 1.69
C ALA A 12 9.23 4.52 2.05
N LEU A 13 7.99 5.00 2.08
CA LEU A 13 6.82 4.15 2.23
C LEU A 13 6.25 3.82 0.85
N PHE A 14 5.91 2.56 0.64
CA PHE A 14 5.23 2.09 -0.55
C PHE A 14 3.72 2.21 -0.39
N TYR A 15 3.05 2.70 -1.43
CA TYR A 15 1.61 2.79 -1.49
C TYR A 15 1.07 2.13 -2.75
N TYR A 16 -0.15 1.62 -2.66
CA TYR A 16 -0.95 1.21 -3.82
C TYR A 16 -2.25 2.01 -3.80
N PHE A 17 -2.51 2.74 -4.87
CA PHE A 17 -3.71 3.56 -5.01
C PHE A 17 -4.60 2.98 -6.11
N ALA A 18 -5.82 2.62 -5.74
CA ALA A 18 -6.85 2.15 -6.65
C ALA A 18 -7.97 3.19 -6.69
N GLU A 19 -8.07 3.90 -7.80
CA GLU A 19 -9.14 4.85 -8.05
C GLU A 19 -10.50 4.16 -8.10
N SER A 20 -11.54 4.97 -7.87
CA SER A 20 -12.89 4.46 -7.98
C SER A 20 -13.21 4.03 -9.40
N GLU A 21 -13.98 2.95 -9.56
CA GLU A 21 -14.35 2.47 -10.89
C GLU A 21 -15.26 3.45 -11.66
N ILE A 22 -16.00 4.29 -10.93
CA ILE A 22 -16.97 5.23 -11.47
C ILE A 22 -16.76 6.60 -10.85
N ASP A 23 -16.47 7.58 -11.71
CA ASP A 23 -16.30 8.99 -11.35
C ASP A 23 -15.36 9.23 -10.13
N PRO A 24 -14.06 8.85 -10.21
CA PRO A 24 -13.11 8.96 -9.10
C PRO A 24 -13.10 10.32 -8.41
N ALA A 25 -13.28 11.40 -9.18
CA ALA A 25 -13.19 12.76 -8.68
C ALA A 25 -14.31 13.14 -7.69
N SER A 26 -15.47 12.48 -7.76
CA SER A 26 -16.59 12.72 -6.84
C SER A 26 -16.61 11.79 -5.64
N LYS A 27 -15.75 10.75 -5.63
CA LYS A 27 -15.73 9.70 -4.60
C LYS A 27 -14.76 10.01 -3.46
N PRO A 28 -15.05 9.54 -2.23
CA PRO A 28 -14.17 9.78 -1.08
C PRO A 28 -12.85 9.02 -1.21
N LEU A 29 -11.79 9.57 -0.61
CA LEU A 29 -10.52 8.88 -0.40
C LEU A 29 -10.56 8.08 0.91
N VAL A 30 -10.26 6.79 0.84
CA VAL A 30 -10.16 5.89 1.98
C VAL A 30 -8.73 5.42 2.13
N LEU A 31 -8.12 5.72 3.28
CA LEU A 31 -6.83 5.16 3.68
C LEU A 31 -7.05 3.83 4.39
N TRP A 32 -6.40 2.77 3.90
CA TRP A 32 -6.45 1.44 4.50
C TRP A 32 -5.08 1.05 5.07
N LEU A 33 -5.07 0.70 6.35
CA LEU A 33 -3.89 0.30 7.10
C LEU A 33 -4.15 -1.05 7.75
N ASN A 34 -3.33 -2.05 7.43
CA ASN A 34 -3.29 -3.27 8.20
C ASN A 34 -2.50 -3.09 9.50
N GLY A 35 -2.95 -3.82 10.51
CA GLY A 35 -2.36 -3.79 11.85
C GLY A 35 -1.27 -4.84 12.06
N GLY A 36 -1.19 -5.34 13.29
CA GLY A 36 0.00 -6.04 13.81
C GLY A 36 1.13 -5.04 14.07
N PRO A 37 2.35 -5.54 14.23
CA PRO A 37 3.50 -4.85 13.66
C PRO A 37 4.15 -5.75 12.62
N GLY A 38 4.19 -5.31 11.36
CA GLY A 38 4.92 -6.02 10.30
C GLY A 38 4.10 -6.52 9.10
N CYS A 39 2.76 -6.54 9.19
CA CYS A 39 1.91 -7.06 8.12
C CYS A 39 1.70 -6.01 7.01
N SER A 40 1.87 -6.42 5.75
CA SER A 40 1.67 -5.53 4.60
C SER A 40 0.19 -5.22 4.38
N SER A 41 -0.13 -3.94 4.25
CA SER A 41 -1.45 -3.45 3.83
C SER A 41 -1.79 -3.94 2.42
N ILE A 42 -0.79 -3.99 1.54
CA ILE A 42 -0.95 -4.50 0.17
C ILE A 42 -1.06 -6.03 0.16
N GLY A 43 -0.14 -6.71 0.83
CA GLY A 43 -0.05 -8.18 0.80
C GLY A 43 -1.26 -8.88 1.42
N VAL A 44 -1.92 -8.24 2.40
CA VAL A 44 -3.08 -8.80 3.09
C VAL A 44 -4.39 -8.23 2.56
N SER A 45 -4.57 -6.90 2.46
CA SER A 45 -5.90 -6.35 2.13
C SER A 45 -6.12 -6.03 0.67
N ALA A 46 -5.07 -5.62 -0.06
CA ALA A 46 -5.19 -5.42 -1.50
C ALA A 46 -5.23 -6.75 -2.29
N LEU A 47 -5.25 -7.90 -1.61
CA LEU A 47 -5.31 -9.23 -2.24
C LEU A 47 -6.29 -10.22 -1.59
N SER A 48 -6.91 -9.90 -0.44
CA SER A 48 -7.72 -10.90 0.31
C SER A 48 -8.95 -10.36 1.07
N GLU A 49 -9.22 -9.05 1.05
CA GLU A 49 -10.32 -8.47 1.83
C GLU A 49 -11.21 -7.52 1.02
N ASN A 50 -10.65 -6.42 0.52
CA ASN A 50 -11.40 -5.34 -0.15
C ASN A 50 -10.83 -4.98 -1.53
N GLU A 51 -10.06 -5.90 -2.10
CA GLU A 51 -9.23 -5.68 -3.27
C GLU A 51 -10.01 -5.44 -4.56
N PRO A 52 -9.49 -4.63 -5.49
CA PRO A 52 -10.06 -4.52 -6.85
C PRO A 52 -9.98 -5.84 -7.63
N PHE A 53 -8.95 -6.65 -7.39
CA PHE A 53 -8.68 -7.90 -8.11
C PHE A 53 -8.27 -9.03 -7.18
N ARG A 54 -8.90 -10.19 -7.34
CA ARG A 54 -8.57 -11.43 -6.61
C ARG A 54 -7.79 -12.39 -7.50
N ARG A 55 -6.96 -13.23 -6.89
CA ARG A 55 -6.22 -14.28 -7.60
C ARG A 55 -7.12 -15.46 -7.94
N ASN A 56 -7.06 -15.94 -9.18
CA ASN A 56 -7.66 -17.20 -9.63
C ASN A 56 -6.60 -18.01 -10.38
N GLY A 57 -5.92 -18.93 -9.67
CA GLY A 57 -4.76 -19.63 -10.21
C GLY A 57 -3.61 -18.65 -10.49
N GLU A 58 -3.13 -18.59 -11.73
CA GLU A 58 -2.05 -17.68 -12.13
C GLU A 58 -2.56 -16.33 -12.67
N VAL A 59 -3.88 -16.15 -12.78
CA VAL A 59 -4.48 -14.92 -13.31
C VAL A 59 -5.14 -14.09 -12.21
N LEU A 60 -5.23 -12.79 -12.43
CA LEU A 60 -6.02 -11.87 -11.62
C LEU A 60 -7.38 -11.68 -12.27
N ILE A 61 -8.45 -11.82 -11.48
CA ILE A 61 -9.83 -11.56 -11.92
C ILE A 61 -10.41 -10.43 -11.08
N LYS A 62 -11.32 -9.65 -11.68
CA LYS A 62 -11.99 -8.55 -10.97
C LYS A 62 -12.80 -9.09 -9.79
N ASN A 63 -12.67 -8.45 -8.63
CA ASN A 63 -13.48 -8.77 -7.47
C ASN A 63 -14.81 -8.02 -7.56
N GLU A 64 -15.93 -8.74 -7.52
CA GLU A 64 -17.27 -8.15 -7.58
C GLU A 64 -17.66 -7.40 -6.31
N TYR A 65 -16.98 -7.62 -5.19
CA TYR A 65 -17.28 -7.00 -3.89
C TYR A 65 -16.17 -6.04 -3.43
N ASN A 66 -15.39 -5.51 -4.38
CA ASN A 66 -14.32 -4.55 -4.08
C ASN A 66 -14.87 -3.23 -3.53
N TRP A 67 -14.05 -2.54 -2.73
CA TRP A 67 -14.44 -1.26 -2.14
C TRP A 67 -14.19 -0.07 -3.07
N ASN A 68 -13.34 -0.24 -4.08
CA ASN A 68 -13.09 0.84 -5.05
C ASN A 68 -14.27 1.07 -6.01
N LYS A 69 -15.34 0.29 -5.96
CA LYS A 69 -16.62 0.64 -6.59
C LYS A 69 -17.20 1.97 -6.10
N GLU A 70 -16.98 2.31 -4.84
CA GLU A 70 -17.59 3.49 -4.20
C GLU A 70 -16.57 4.44 -3.59
N THR A 71 -15.28 4.13 -3.67
CA THR A 71 -14.22 4.89 -3.00
C THR A 71 -12.93 4.89 -3.81
N ASN A 72 -12.06 5.86 -3.56
CA ASN A 72 -10.67 5.83 -3.96
C ASN A 72 -9.87 5.19 -2.82
N MET A 73 -9.32 3.99 -3.04
CA MET A 73 -8.64 3.22 -2.01
C MET A 73 -7.13 3.48 -2.03
N LEU A 74 -6.58 3.95 -0.91
CA LEU A 74 -5.15 4.12 -0.70
C LEU A 74 -4.65 3.11 0.34
N TYR A 75 -3.89 2.11 -0.11
CA TYR A 75 -3.21 1.14 0.74
C TYR A 75 -1.80 1.62 1.02
N LEU A 76 -1.40 1.60 2.30
CA LEU A 76 -0.08 2.07 2.71
C LEU A 76 0.63 1.01 3.55
N ASP A 77 1.80 0.58 3.11
CA ASP A 77 2.67 -0.29 3.92
C ASP A 77 3.44 0.54 4.94
N THR A 78 3.12 0.35 6.22
CA THR A 78 3.74 1.06 7.34
C THR A 78 3.88 0.13 8.55
N PRO A 79 4.95 0.26 9.37
CA PRO A 79 6.08 1.19 9.25
C PRO A 79 7.10 0.78 8.16
N VAL A 80 8.21 1.52 8.08
CA VAL A 80 9.36 1.13 7.26
C VAL A 80 9.81 -0.31 7.57
N GLY A 81 10.12 -1.09 6.54
CA GLY A 81 10.44 -2.51 6.65
C GLY A 81 9.26 -3.44 6.41
N VAL A 82 8.04 -2.90 6.30
CA VAL A 82 6.83 -3.65 5.93
C VAL A 82 6.67 -3.68 4.42
N GLY A 83 6.46 -4.88 3.86
CA GLY A 83 6.20 -5.08 2.43
C GLY A 83 7.30 -4.47 1.56
N PHE A 84 6.96 -3.48 0.74
CA PHE A 84 7.91 -2.77 -0.12
C PHE A 84 8.45 -1.45 0.47
N SER A 85 8.04 -1.08 1.68
CA SER A 85 8.53 0.12 2.38
C SER A 85 9.93 -0.11 2.93
N TYR A 86 10.86 0.83 2.69
CA TYR A 86 12.28 0.66 3.04
C TYR A 86 12.94 1.93 3.58
N ALA A 87 14.03 1.77 4.33
CA ALA A 87 14.97 2.83 4.67
C ALA A 87 16.28 2.59 3.93
N LYS A 88 16.93 3.67 3.49
CA LYS A 88 18.28 3.61 2.94
C LYS A 88 19.16 4.62 3.66
N GLY A 89 20.35 4.18 4.05
CA GLY A 89 21.28 4.95 4.87
C GLY A 89 21.89 4.21 6.07
N GLY A 90 21.53 2.93 6.31
CA GLY A 90 22.25 2.06 7.23
C GLY A 90 23.15 1.11 6.44
N SER A 91 24.47 1.23 6.62
CA SER A 91 25.46 0.19 6.29
C SER A 91 25.38 -0.96 7.29
#